data_AF-A0A496UT92-F1
#
_entry.id   AF-A0A496UT92-F1
#
_cell.length_a   1.000
_cell.length_b   1.000
_cell.length_c   1.000
_cell.angle_alpha   90.00
_cell.angle_beta   90.00
_cell.angle_gamma   90.00
#
_symmetry.space_group_name_H-M   'P 1'
#
loop_
_entity.id
_entity.type
_entity.pdbx_description
1 polymer ?
#
loop_
_entity_poly.entity_id
_entity_poly.type
_entity_poly.pdbx_seq_one_letter_code
_entity_poly.pdbx_strand_id
1 'polypeptide(L)'
;MNLHGTPLSIIIFSVFVVMVLWLSYYFARRAKTAAGYFAAGGQIHWAVNGISFAGDYLSAASFLGICGMIATLGYDGFLYSIGYLAGWVVALFVVAEPMKRMGKFTFTDALDAKFDSKGIKLAAAISTLVVSICYLIPQMNGAGSLVEPLLGLPHWVGVIIVGVIVITIVATAGMTSTTYVQFLKGGLLLIFSTILVISVLVRGISTEAPSLIGDNGEQLHFTPTEATHDGLVTDGYKLTHTTGEFAKYTLDGEASWWITDDNKLWECQWQNASLVNGKPDGLLYPVGRIKAIGGMSDEDAAAGTGSLGPVGFLARLTHPDTRIEQWHKAKVVDEAGVMTTIHYPKTVSGTDQMKPGVKFKVKTGWEKLNFVSLMLA
;
A
#
# COMPACT_ATOMS: atom_id res chain seq x y z
N MET A 1 12.64 14.61 -3.34
CA MET A 1 12.70 14.43 -1.88
C MET A 1 14.12 13.96 -1.56
N ASN A 2 15.03 14.89 -1.27
CA ASN A 2 16.33 14.50 -0.69
C ASN A 2 16.04 14.17 0.77
N LEU A 3 15.44 13.01 1.02
CA LEU A 3 15.22 12.49 2.36
C LEU A 3 16.58 12.19 2.95
N HIS A 4 17.27 13.19 3.47
CA HIS A 4 18.45 12.96 4.27
C HIS A 4 17.98 12.16 5.47
N GLY A 5 18.35 10.88 5.52
CA GLY A 5 18.05 10.03 6.65
C GLY A 5 18.53 10.74 7.90
N THR A 6 17.58 11.14 8.77
CA THR A 6 17.98 11.84 9.99
C THR A 6 18.92 10.91 10.76
N PRO A 7 19.98 11.42 11.43
CA PRO A 7 20.88 10.58 12.20
C PRO A 7 20.13 9.66 13.18
N LEU A 8 19.01 10.14 13.70
CA LEU A 8 18.09 9.37 14.54
C LEU A 8 17.47 8.17 13.80
N SER A 9 16.92 8.37 12.59
CA SER A 9 16.35 7.30 11.77
C SER A 9 17.37 6.20 11.47
N ILE A 10 18.60 6.59 11.13
CA ILE A 10 19.70 5.65 10.84
C ILE A 10 20.05 4.85 12.09
N ILE A 11 20.22 5.50 13.24
CA ILE A 11 20.53 4.83 14.52
C ILE A 11 19.43 3.84 14.88
N ILE A 12 18.16 4.23 14.81
CA ILE A 12 17.02 3.36 15.13
C ILE A 12 17.01 2.14 14.21
N PHE A 13 17.17 2.36 12.89
CA PHE A 13 17.23 1.27 11.92
C PHE A 13 18.38 0.31 12.18
N SER A 14 19.60 0.82 12.41
CA SER A 14 20.77 0.01 12.70
C SER A 14 20.63 -0.79 13.99
N VAL A 15 20.15 -0.16 15.07
CA VAL A 15 19.90 -0.85 16.35
C VAL A 15 18.87 -1.97 16.16
N PHE A 16 17.81 -1.71 15.41
CA PHE A 16 16.79 -2.71 15.12
C PHE A 16 17.34 -3.90 14.32
N VAL A 17 18.10 -3.64 13.25
CA VAL A 17 18.73 -4.69 12.43
C VAL A 17 19.68 -5.53 13.27
N VAL A 18 20.55 -4.90 14.06
CA VAL A 18 21.51 -5.61 14.94
C VAL A 18 20.76 -6.46 15.98
N MET A 19 19.70 -5.92 16.59
CA MET A 19 18.88 -6.66 17.56
C MET A 19 18.22 -7.89 16.93
N VAL A 20 17.65 -7.75 15.73
CA VAL A 20 17.04 -8.87 14.99
C VAL A 20 18.08 -9.92 14.61
N LEU A 21 19.26 -9.51 14.11
CA LEU A 21 20.36 -10.42 13.76
C LEU A 21 20.86 -11.18 15.00
N TRP A 22 21.06 -10.46 16.11
CA TRP A 22 21.49 -11.05 17.37
C TRP A 22 20.48 -12.09 17.87
N LEU A 23 19.19 -11.75 17.86
CA LEU A 23 18.12 -12.65 18.30
C LEU A 23 18.04 -13.89 17.39
N SER A 24 18.16 -13.68 16.08
CA SER A 24 18.14 -14.76 15.09
C SER A 24 19.26 -15.75 15.36
N TYR A 25 20.48 -15.26 15.56
CA TYR A 25 21.65 -16.09 15.83
C TYR A 25 21.60 -16.79 17.19
N TYR A 26 21.07 -16.11 18.22
CA TYR A 26 20.87 -16.68 19.55
C TYR A 26 19.95 -17.91 19.52
N PHE A 27 18.83 -17.84 18.80
CA PHE A 27 17.92 -18.97 18.66
C PHE A 27 18.42 -20.03 17.66
N ALA A 28 19.13 -19.63 16.60
CA ALA A 28 19.68 -20.55 15.61
C ALA A 28 20.62 -21.58 16.23
N ARG A 29 21.47 -21.16 17.18
CA ARG A 29 22.40 -22.05 17.89
C ARG A 29 21.73 -23.20 18.67
N ARG A 30 20.42 -23.14 18.89
CA ARG A 30 19.65 -24.15 19.64
C ARG A 30 19.04 -25.25 18.75
N ALA A 31 18.97 -25.06 17.43
CA ALA A 31 18.39 -26.04 16.51
C ALA A 31 19.47 -26.98 15.92
N LYS A 32 19.59 -28.21 16.47
CA LYS A 32 20.60 -29.20 16.03
C LYS A 32 20.05 -30.37 15.20
N THR A 33 18.74 -30.43 14.96
CA THR A 33 18.07 -31.55 14.26
C THR A 33 17.15 -31.06 13.15
N ALA A 34 16.88 -31.89 12.13
CA ALA A 34 15.98 -31.53 11.02
C ALA A 34 14.55 -31.18 11.50
N ALA A 35 14.02 -31.89 12.49
CA ALA A 35 12.74 -31.55 13.11
C ALA A 35 12.79 -30.22 13.90
N GLY A 36 13.93 -29.90 14.53
CA GLY A 36 14.17 -28.60 15.15
C GLY A 36 14.32 -27.47 14.12
N TYR A 37 14.85 -27.79 12.94
CA TYR A 37 15.02 -26.86 11.83
C TYR A 37 13.72 -26.59 11.06
N PHE A 38 12.89 -27.60 10.80
CA PHE A 38 11.67 -27.48 9.97
C PHE A 38 10.35 -27.49 10.74
N ALA A 39 10.32 -27.79 12.04
CA ALA A 39 9.07 -27.80 12.81
C ALA A 39 9.22 -27.28 14.24
N ALA A 40 10.40 -26.75 14.59
CA ALA A 40 10.73 -26.33 15.96
C ALA A 40 10.41 -27.40 17.04
N GLY A 41 10.38 -28.68 16.65
CA GLY A 41 9.98 -29.78 17.53
C GLY A 41 8.54 -29.71 18.06
N GLY A 42 7.66 -28.86 17.51
CA GLY A 42 6.28 -28.67 17.98
C GLY A 42 6.15 -27.96 19.33
N GLN A 43 7.24 -27.37 19.83
CA GLN A 43 7.33 -26.79 21.18
C GLN A 43 6.87 -25.31 21.26
N ILE A 44 6.56 -24.69 20.13
CA ILE A 44 6.18 -23.27 20.09
C ILE A 44 4.73 -23.10 20.54
N HIS A 45 4.52 -22.24 21.52
CA HIS A 45 3.18 -21.90 22.01
C HIS A 45 2.29 -21.34 20.90
N TRP A 46 1.03 -21.75 20.83
CA TRP A 46 0.10 -21.40 19.75
C TRP A 46 -0.03 -19.89 19.54
N ALA A 47 0.00 -19.09 20.62
CA ALA A 47 -0.11 -17.64 20.55
C ALA A 47 1.12 -17.00 19.88
N VAL A 48 2.32 -17.56 20.11
CA VAL A 48 3.56 -17.10 19.46
C VAL A 48 3.48 -17.39 17.97
N ASN A 49 3.13 -18.63 17.60
CA ASN A 49 2.89 -18.99 16.20
C ASN A 49 1.83 -18.09 15.55
N GLY A 50 0.71 -17.84 16.24
CA GLY A 50 -0.37 -17.00 15.72
C GLY A 50 0.07 -15.57 15.40
N ILE A 51 0.81 -14.92 16.31
CA ILE A 51 1.34 -13.57 16.07
C ILE A 51 2.44 -13.57 15.00
N SER A 52 3.31 -14.58 14.96
CA SER A 52 4.30 -14.73 13.89
C SER A 52 3.64 -14.83 12.51
N PHE A 53 2.63 -15.70 12.38
CA PHE A 53 1.87 -15.86 11.14
C PHE A 53 1.12 -14.58 10.76
N ALA A 54 0.48 -13.90 11.72
CA ALA A 54 -0.18 -12.63 11.47
C ALA A 54 0.83 -11.55 11.00
N GLY A 55 2.02 -11.51 11.59
CA GLY A 55 3.11 -10.62 11.18
C GLY A 55 3.60 -10.87 9.76
N ASP A 56 3.80 -12.14 9.38
CA ASP A 56 4.17 -12.51 8.01
C ASP A 56 3.06 -12.17 7.01
N TYR A 57 1.80 -12.38 7.40
CA TYR A 57 0.64 -12.05 6.57
C TYR A 57 0.54 -10.54 6.31
N LEU A 58 0.88 -9.72 7.30
CA LEU A 58 0.91 -8.25 7.21
C LEU A 58 2.18 -7.70 6.53
N SER A 59 2.82 -8.48 5.64
CA SER A 59 4.00 -8.08 4.85
C SER A 59 3.88 -6.70 4.20
N ALA A 60 5.00 -6.17 3.66
CA ALA A 60 5.01 -4.87 2.97
C ALA A 60 3.91 -4.73 1.90
N ALA A 61 3.59 -5.81 1.18
CA ALA A 61 2.50 -5.82 0.21
C ALA A 61 1.13 -5.63 0.86
N SER A 62 0.88 -6.26 2.01
CA SER A 62 -0.36 -6.11 2.75
C SER A 62 -0.45 -4.73 3.41
N PHE A 63 0.60 -4.31 4.12
CA PHE A 63 0.60 -3.03 4.84
C PHE A 63 0.54 -1.84 3.88
N LEU A 64 1.44 -1.75 2.88
CA LEU A 64 1.43 -0.62 1.93
C LEU A 64 0.35 -0.79 0.86
N GLY A 65 0.18 -2.00 0.34
CA GLY A 65 -0.72 -2.26 -0.78
C GLY A 65 -2.20 -2.19 -0.39
N ILE A 66 -2.63 -2.85 0.69
CA ILE A 66 -4.04 -2.78 1.11
C ILE A 66 -4.37 -1.39 1.66
N CYS A 67 -3.51 -0.77 2.48
CA CYS A 67 -3.76 0.60 2.93
C CYS A 67 -3.81 1.59 1.76
N GLY A 68 -2.90 1.48 0.78
CA GLY A 68 -2.96 2.28 -0.44
C GLY A 68 -4.20 2.02 -1.28
N MET A 69 -4.65 0.75 -1.35
CA MET A 69 -5.89 0.38 -2.03
C MET A 69 -7.11 0.98 -1.34
N ILE A 70 -7.19 0.93 -0.01
CA ILE A 70 -8.28 1.55 0.77
C ILE A 70 -8.24 3.08 0.61
N ALA A 71 -7.04 3.69 0.62
CA ALA A 71 -6.89 5.14 0.45
C ALA A 71 -7.36 5.63 -0.93
N THR A 72 -7.19 4.82 -1.97
CA THR A 72 -7.50 5.21 -3.37
C THR A 72 -8.84 4.68 -3.89
N LEU A 73 -9.35 3.58 -3.32
CA LEU A 73 -10.57 2.90 -3.78
C LEU A 73 -11.65 2.78 -2.69
N GLY A 74 -11.38 3.30 -1.49
CA GLY A 74 -12.34 3.33 -0.39
C GLY A 74 -12.76 1.94 0.08
N TYR A 75 -14.06 1.78 0.30
CA TYR A 75 -14.65 0.56 0.84
C TYR A 75 -14.42 -0.68 -0.05
N ASP A 76 -14.30 -0.51 -1.37
CA ASP A 76 -14.00 -1.62 -2.28
C ASP A 76 -12.60 -2.20 -2.03
N GLY A 77 -11.62 -1.35 -1.68
CA GLY A 77 -10.30 -1.79 -1.24
C GLY A 77 -10.34 -2.55 0.08
N PHE A 78 -11.24 -2.15 0.99
CA PHE A 78 -11.44 -2.86 2.25
C PHE A 78 -12.08 -4.24 2.02
N LEU A 79 -13.11 -4.34 1.18
CA LEU A 79 -13.73 -5.62 0.83
C LEU A 79 -12.74 -6.60 0.21
N TYR A 80 -11.84 -6.11 -0.65
CA TYR A 80 -10.76 -6.91 -1.22
C TYR A 80 -9.87 -7.54 -0.13
N SER A 81 -9.59 -6.82 0.97
CA SER A 81 -8.81 -7.33 2.09
C SER A 81 -9.50 -8.48 2.85
N ILE A 82 -10.83 -8.51 2.87
CA ILE A 82 -11.61 -9.60 3.50
C ILE A 82 -11.46 -10.88 2.69
N GLY A 83 -11.56 -10.81 1.35
CA GLY A 83 -11.34 -11.97 0.48
C GLY A 83 -9.95 -12.57 0.67
N TYR A 84 -8.93 -11.70 0.76
CA TYR A 84 -7.56 -12.09 1.05
C TYR A 84 -7.46 -12.88 2.38
N LEU A 85 -8.17 -12.44 3.43
CA LEU A 85 -8.20 -13.11 4.74
C LEU A 85 -9.00 -14.42 4.71
N ALA A 86 -10.14 -14.43 4.02
CA ALA A 86 -11.00 -15.61 3.91
C ALA A 86 -10.29 -16.76 3.17
N GLY A 87 -9.56 -16.45 2.10
CA GLY A 87 -8.75 -17.44 1.37
C GLY A 87 -7.71 -18.13 2.26
N TRP A 88 -7.17 -17.43 3.25
CA TRP A 88 -6.23 -18.02 4.20
C TRP A 88 -6.89 -19.08 5.11
N VAL A 89 -8.11 -18.83 5.57
CA VAL A 89 -8.88 -19.80 6.37
C VAL A 89 -9.12 -21.08 5.56
N VAL A 90 -9.47 -20.93 4.27
CA VAL A 90 -9.63 -22.08 3.36
C VAL A 90 -8.30 -22.83 3.19
N ALA A 91 -7.19 -22.12 2.96
CA ALA A 91 -5.88 -22.75 2.82
C ALA A 91 -5.45 -23.51 4.09
N LEU A 92 -5.75 -22.99 5.28
CA LEU A 92 -5.47 -23.66 6.55
C LEU A 92 -6.21 -25.00 6.68
N PHE A 93 -7.51 -25.04 6.37
CA PHE A 93 -8.29 -26.27 6.49
C PHE A 93 -8.04 -27.25 5.32
N VAL A 94 -7.96 -26.75 4.09
CA VAL A 94 -7.88 -27.60 2.90
C VAL A 94 -6.46 -28.07 2.60
N VAL A 95 -5.44 -27.27 2.90
CA VAL A 95 -4.04 -27.59 2.57
C VAL A 95 -3.23 -27.94 3.81
N ALA A 96 -3.24 -27.08 4.84
CA ALA A 96 -2.35 -27.26 5.98
C ALA A 96 -2.74 -28.49 6.84
N GLU A 97 -4.03 -28.77 7.03
CA GLU A 97 -4.47 -29.93 7.81
C GLU A 97 -4.11 -31.28 7.15
N PRO A 98 -4.38 -31.52 5.85
CA PRO A 98 -3.90 -32.74 5.19
C PRO A 98 -2.37 -32.88 5.21
N MET A 99 -1.62 -31.80 5.01
CA MET A 99 -0.16 -31.83 5.09
C MET A 99 0.32 -32.24 6.48
N LYS A 100 -0.30 -31.69 7.54
CA LYS A 100 0.01 -32.06 8.93
C LYS A 100 -0.28 -33.54 9.20
N ARG A 101 -1.40 -34.07 8.69
CA ARG A 101 -1.77 -35.48 8.83
C ARG A 101 -0.77 -36.43 8.14
N MET A 102 -0.16 -36.01 7.03
CA MET A 102 0.85 -36.79 6.31
C MET A 102 2.24 -36.78 6.98
N GLY A 103 2.48 -35.92 7.97
CA GLY A 103 3.76 -35.83 8.69
C GLY A 103 4.94 -35.38 7.83
N LYS A 104 4.68 -34.69 6.70
CA LYS A 104 5.70 -34.19 5.78
C LYS A 104 5.92 -32.69 5.99
N PHE A 105 7.16 -32.23 5.80
CA PHE A 105 7.55 -30.84 6.05
C PHE A 105 7.40 -29.93 4.83
N THR A 106 7.42 -30.47 3.61
CA THR A 106 7.29 -29.69 2.38
C THR A 106 6.12 -30.16 1.53
N PHE A 107 5.54 -29.25 0.73
CA PHE A 107 4.47 -29.58 -0.21
C PHE A 107 4.94 -30.60 -1.26
N THR A 108 6.17 -30.46 -1.72
CA THR A 108 6.79 -31.39 -2.67
C THR A 108 6.94 -32.80 -2.07
N ASP A 109 7.32 -32.93 -0.81
CA ASP A 109 7.41 -34.25 -0.13
C ASP A 109 6.03 -34.89 0.09
N ALA A 110 4.99 -34.07 0.29
CA ALA A 110 3.62 -34.54 0.37
C ALA A 110 3.13 -35.12 -0.99
N LEU A 111 3.47 -34.46 -2.10
CA LEU A 111 3.17 -34.98 -3.44
C LEU A 111 3.98 -36.23 -3.76
N ASP A 112 5.27 -36.26 -3.39
CA ASP A 112 6.15 -37.41 -3.59
C ASP A 112 5.63 -38.64 -2.83
N ALA A 113 5.20 -38.45 -1.58
CA ALA A 113 4.64 -39.53 -0.76
C ALA A 113 3.33 -40.11 -1.32
N LYS A 114 2.58 -39.33 -2.11
CA LYS A 114 1.31 -39.77 -2.71
C LYS A 114 1.47 -40.38 -4.10
N PHE A 115 2.41 -39.87 -4.90
CA PHE A 115 2.53 -40.21 -6.32
C PHE A 115 3.84 -40.88 -6.73
N ASP A 116 4.87 -40.86 -5.87
CA ASP A 116 6.19 -41.48 -6.07
C ASP A 116 6.81 -41.23 -7.46
N SER A 117 6.71 -39.98 -7.94
CA SER A 117 7.10 -39.60 -9.30
C SER A 117 8.08 -38.44 -9.33
N LYS A 118 9.27 -38.71 -9.87
CA LYS A 118 10.33 -37.70 -10.09
C LYS A 118 9.86 -36.55 -10.97
N GLY A 119 8.98 -36.82 -11.94
CA GLY A 119 8.40 -35.79 -12.82
C GLY A 119 7.49 -34.81 -12.07
N ILE A 120 6.60 -35.33 -11.21
CA ILE A 120 5.71 -34.52 -10.37
C ILE A 120 6.53 -33.72 -9.36
N LYS A 121 7.57 -34.33 -8.78
CA LYS A 121 8.48 -33.67 -7.86
C LYS A 121 9.18 -32.46 -8.49
N LEU A 122 9.73 -32.64 -9.70
CA LEU A 122 10.39 -31.57 -10.44
C LEU A 122 9.40 -30.44 -10.82
N ALA A 123 8.22 -30.80 -11.33
CA ALA A 123 7.19 -29.83 -11.69
C ALA A 123 6.73 -29.01 -10.47
N ALA A 124 6.51 -29.66 -9.32
CA ALA A 124 6.15 -28.99 -8.08
C ALA A 124 7.25 -28.06 -7.56
N ALA A 125 8.52 -28.48 -7.64
CA ALA A 125 9.66 -27.65 -7.24
C ALA A 125 9.80 -26.41 -8.15
N ILE A 126 9.70 -26.57 -9.47
CA ILE A 126 9.74 -25.45 -10.42
C ILE A 126 8.56 -24.50 -10.18
N SER A 127 7.34 -25.03 -10.03
CA SER A 127 6.16 -24.22 -9.73
C SER A 127 6.34 -23.41 -8.44
N THR A 128 6.82 -24.04 -7.38
CA THR A 128 7.11 -23.38 -6.10
C THR A 128 8.14 -22.27 -6.27
N LEU A 129 9.19 -22.50 -7.04
CA LEU A 129 10.24 -21.50 -7.31
C LEU A 129 9.68 -20.30 -8.09
N VAL A 130 8.91 -20.55 -9.16
CA VAL A 130 8.31 -19.50 -9.98
C VAL A 130 7.36 -18.63 -9.15
N VAL A 131 6.46 -19.25 -8.39
CA VAL A 131 5.53 -18.52 -7.51
C VAL A 131 6.30 -17.72 -6.46
N SER A 132 7.35 -18.28 -5.87
CA SER A 132 8.19 -17.59 -4.88
C SER A 132 8.90 -16.38 -5.47
N ILE A 133 9.46 -16.47 -6.68
CA ILE A 133 10.12 -15.34 -7.35
C ILE A 133 9.12 -14.22 -7.61
N CYS A 134 7.95 -14.54 -8.18
CA CYS A 134 6.89 -13.56 -8.42
C CYS A 134 6.45 -12.87 -7.12
N TYR A 135 6.46 -13.59 -6.00
CA TYR A 135 6.09 -13.05 -4.70
C TYR A 135 7.20 -12.19 -4.06
N LEU A 136 8.47 -12.51 -4.28
CA LEU A 136 9.61 -11.76 -3.74
C LEU A 136 9.82 -10.41 -4.43
N ILE A 137 9.46 -10.27 -5.71
CA ILE A 137 9.68 -9.03 -6.47
C ILE A 137 8.98 -7.82 -5.81
N PRO A 138 7.66 -7.84 -5.51
CA PRO A 138 7.00 -6.73 -4.83
C PRO A 138 7.53 -6.47 -3.43
N GLN A 139 7.98 -7.50 -2.71
CA GLN A 139 8.53 -7.34 -1.36
C GLN A 139 9.86 -6.60 -1.37
N MET A 140 10.74 -6.94 -2.30
CA MET A 140 12.03 -6.26 -2.45
C MET A 140 11.83 -4.82 -2.92
N ASN A 141 10.90 -4.58 -3.86
CA ASN A 141 10.51 -3.22 -4.24
C ASN A 141 9.98 -2.43 -3.03
N GLY A 142 9.10 -3.03 -2.22
CA GLY A 142 8.59 -2.39 -1.00
C GLY A 142 9.69 -2.08 0.01
N ALA A 143 10.67 -2.97 0.18
CA ALA A 143 11.83 -2.71 1.04
C ALA A 143 12.66 -1.52 0.54
N GLY A 144 12.95 -1.45 -0.76
CA GLY A 144 13.68 -0.33 -1.37
C GLY A 144 12.95 1.01 -1.18
N SER A 145 11.63 1.04 -1.44
CA SER A 145 10.79 2.24 -1.28
C SER A 145 10.68 2.72 0.16
N LEU A 146 10.89 1.86 1.15
CA LEU A 146 10.93 2.23 2.56
C LEU A 146 12.32 2.69 3.00
N VAL A 147 13.39 2.10 2.45
CA VAL A 147 14.78 2.46 2.83
C VAL A 147 15.17 3.84 2.29
N GLU A 148 14.75 4.16 1.07
CA GLU A 148 15.05 5.45 0.44
C GLU A 148 14.69 6.66 1.32
N PRO A 149 13.46 6.77 1.86
CA PRO A 149 13.10 7.84 2.79
C PRO A 149 13.72 7.74 4.18
N LEU A 150 14.10 6.55 4.64
CA LEU A 150 14.62 6.36 5.99
C LEU A 150 16.12 6.64 6.10
N LEU A 151 16.90 6.24 5.09
CA LEU A 151 18.37 6.33 5.09
C LEU A 151 18.90 7.34 4.08
N GLY A 152 18.07 7.85 3.17
CA GLY A 152 18.52 8.73 2.07
C GLY A 152 19.38 8.01 1.04
N LEU A 153 19.32 6.68 1.00
CA LEU A 153 20.06 5.87 0.05
C LEU A 153 19.22 5.65 -1.22
N PRO A 154 19.84 5.57 -2.41
CA PRO A 154 19.11 5.24 -3.62
C PRO A 154 18.34 3.93 -3.49
N HIS A 155 17.15 3.84 -4.10
CA HIS A 155 16.27 2.67 -4.03
C HIS A 155 17.00 1.33 -4.20
N TRP A 156 17.84 1.19 -5.22
CA TRP A 156 18.58 -0.05 -5.52
C TRP A 156 19.55 -0.46 -4.41
N VAL A 157 20.17 0.50 -3.72
CA VAL A 157 21.05 0.24 -2.56
C VAL A 157 20.24 -0.34 -1.42
N GLY A 158 19.06 0.23 -1.16
CA GLY A 158 18.13 -0.28 -0.14
C GLY A 158 17.71 -1.72 -0.41
N VAL A 159 17.38 -2.05 -1.66
CA VAL A 159 17.04 -3.42 -2.08
C VAL A 159 18.19 -4.39 -1.79
N ILE A 160 19.43 -4.04 -2.17
CA ILE A 160 20.59 -4.91 -1.96
C ILE A 160 20.89 -5.10 -0.47
N ILE A 161 20.90 -4.03 0.31
CA ILE A 161 21.20 -4.09 1.76
C ILE A 161 20.17 -4.97 2.47
N VAL A 162 18.88 -4.71 2.27
CA VAL A 162 17.82 -5.49 2.90
C VAL A 162 17.85 -6.95 2.42
N GLY A 163 18.07 -7.17 1.12
CA GLY A 163 18.20 -8.50 0.54
C GLY A 163 19.32 -9.31 1.20
N VAL A 164 20.53 -8.75 1.31
CA VAL A 164 21.68 -9.41 1.97
C VAL A 164 21.39 -9.71 3.43
N ILE A 165 20.78 -8.77 4.17
CA ILE A 165 20.40 -8.98 5.58
C ILE A 165 19.39 -10.13 5.70
N VAL A 166 18.34 -10.12 4.89
CA VAL A 166 17.29 -11.16 4.92
C VAL A 166 17.86 -12.52 4.54
N ILE A 167 18.68 -12.60 3.48
CA ILE A 167 19.36 -13.85 3.08
C ILE A 167 20.24 -14.36 4.23
N THR A 168 21.02 -13.49 4.87
CA THR A 168 21.88 -13.87 5.99
C THR A 168 21.07 -14.39 7.17
N ILE A 169 19.97 -13.72 7.53
CA ILE A 169 19.07 -14.17 8.59
C ILE A 169 18.49 -15.54 8.25
N VAL A 170 17.89 -15.70 7.06
CA VAL A 170 17.19 -16.93 6.69
C VAL A 170 18.15 -18.10 6.49
N ALA A 171 19.32 -17.87 5.90
CA ALA A 171 20.32 -18.92 5.70
C ALA A 171 20.94 -19.42 7.02
N THR A 172 20.93 -18.58 8.06
CA THR A 172 21.48 -18.93 9.38
C THR A 172 20.41 -19.34 10.39
N ALA A 173 19.12 -19.08 10.12
CA ALA A 173 18.00 -19.34 11.03
C ALA A 173 17.24 -20.64 10.71
N GLY A 174 17.09 -21.51 11.71
CA GLY A 174 16.08 -22.59 11.67
C GLY A 174 14.68 -22.06 12.04
N MET A 175 13.63 -22.87 11.83
CA MET A 175 12.22 -22.47 12.04
C MET A 175 11.97 -21.87 13.43
N THR A 176 12.59 -22.40 14.49
CA THR A 176 12.46 -21.81 15.84
C THR A 176 12.92 -20.34 15.86
N SER A 177 14.07 -20.06 15.27
CA SER A 177 14.62 -18.70 15.21
C SER A 177 13.72 -17.79 14.36
N THR A 178 13.31 -18.27 13.20
CA THR A 178 12.41 -17.54 12.30
C THR A 178 11.10 -17.19 12.99
N THR A 179 10.47 -18.15 13.68
CA THR A 179 9.19 -17.91 14.36
C THR A 179 9.31 -16.87 15.46
N TYR A 180 10.34 -16.90 16.32
CA TYR A 180 10.49 -15.88 17.38
C TYR A 180 10.84 -14.49 16.81
N VAL A 181 11.64 -14.42 15.75
CA VAL A 181 11.92 -13.15 15.05
C VAL A 181 10.64 -12.59 14.41
N GLN A 182 9.81 -13.44 13.81
CA GLN A 182 8.52 -13.06 13.25
C GLN A 182 7.53 -12.64 14.33
N PHE A 183 7.52 -13.33 15.48
CA PHE A 183 6.69 -12.97 16.62
C PHE A 183 7.00 -11.55 17.09
N LEU A 184 8.29 -11.23 17.24
CA LEU A 184 8.75 -9.90 17.61
C LEU A 184 8.35 -8.87 16.56
N LYS A 185 8.63 -9.12 15.27
CA LYS A 185 8.29 -8.21 14.16
C LYS A 185 6.78 -7.97 14.06
N GLY A 186 5.97 -9.03 14.09
CA GLY A 186 4.51 -8.96 14.07
C GLY A 186 3.95 -8.25 15.29
N GLY A 187 4.47 -8.54 16.49
CA GLY A 187 4.09 -7.85 17.71
C GLY A 187 4.39 -6.35 17.66
N LEU A 188 5.59 -5.97 17.22
CA LEU A 188 5.96 -4.56 17.03
C LEU A 188 5.06 -3.87 16.01
N LEU A 189 4.79 -4.52 14.87
CA LEU A 189 3.89 -3.99 13.85
C LEU A 189 2.49 -3.73 14.43
N LEU A 190 1.93 -4.67 15.20
CA LEU A 190 0.62 -4.51 15.84
C LEU A 190 0.61 -3.36 16.85
N ILE A 191 1.65 -3.25 17.68
CA ILE A 191 1.78 -2.18 18.68
C ILE A 191 1.88 -0.81 17.99
N PHE A 192 2.80 -0.65 17.03
CA PHE A 192 2.98 0.63 16.35
C PHE A 192 1.78 1.01 15.48
N SER A 193 1.13 0.04 14.83
CA SER A 193 -0.11 0.30 14.07
C SER A 193 -1.23 0.74 15.00
N THR A 194 -1.36 0.12 16.19
CA THR A 194 -2.35 0.52 17.20
C THR A 194 -2.07 1.93 17.70
N ILE A 195 -0.81 2.26 18.02
CA ILE A 195 -0.40 3.60 18.43
C ILE A 195 -0.72 4.61 17.32
N LEU A 196 -0.45 4.27 16.05
CA LEU A 196 -0.74 5.13 14.90
C LEU A 196 -2.24 5.39 14.78
N VAL A 197 -3.08 4.34 14.88
CA VAL A 197 -4.53 4.47 14.83
C VAL A 197 -5.03 5.36 15.97
N ILE A 198 -4.57 5.13 17.20
CA ILE A 198 -4.93 5.97 18.36
C ILE A 198 -4.47 7.42 18.14
N SER A 199 -3.27 7.64 17.62
CA SER A 199 -2.74 8.99 17.36
C SER A 199 -3.57 9.73 16.32
N VAL A 200 -4.02 9.04 15.26
CA VAL A 200 -4.93 9.61 14.25
C VAL A 200 -6.29 9.93 14.86
N LEU A 201 -6.83 9.05 15.70
CA LEU A 201 -8.09 9.27 16.41
C LEU A 201 -8.03 10.47 17.37
N VAL A 202 -6.93 10.62 18.11
CA VAL A 202 -6.67 11.76 19.01
C VAL A 202 -6.47 13.06 18.22
N ARG A 203 -5.76 13.01 17.09
CA ARG A 203 -5.63 14.17 16.20
C ARG A 203 -6.98 14.60 15.62
N GLY A 204 -7.84 13.64 15.30
CA GLY A 204 -9.11 13.89 14.64
C GLY A 204 -8.97 14.14 13.13
N ILE A 205 -10.03 14.68 12.55
CA ILE A 205 -10.14 15.00 11.12
C ILE A 205 -10.02 16.52 10.95
N SER A 206 -9.28 16.98 9.95
CA SER A 206 -9.20 18.38 9.54
C SER A 206 -9.18 18.49 8.01
N THR A 207 -9.66 19.63 7.50
CA THR A 207 -9.58 19.99 6.08
C THR A 207 -8.25 20.65 5.70
N GLU A 208 -7.41 21.02 6.69
CA GLU A 208 -6.07 21.50 6.41
C GLU A 208 -5.28 20.42 5.67
N ALA A 209 -4.71 20.81 4.52
CA ALA A 209 -3.83 19.93 3.79
C ALA A 209 -2.66 19.51 4.71
N PRO A 210 -2.28 18.23 4.77
CA PRO A 210 -1.13 17.81 5.56
C PRO A 210 0.06 18.63 5.08
N SER A 211 0.77 19.37 5.93
CA SER A 211 1.95 20.14 5.51
C SER A 211 3.14 19.21 5.22
N LEU A 212 3.20 18.64 4.01
CA LEU A 212 4.40 18.03 3.42
C LEU A 212 5.23 19.19 2.88
N ILE A 213 5.86 19.90 3.82
CA ILE A 213 6.82 20.93 3.53
C ILE A 213 8.13 20.23 3.22
N GLY A 214 8.71 20.48 2.04
CA GLY A 214 10.06 20.04 1.70
C GLY A 214 11.09 20.74 2.57
N ASP A 215 12.33 20.25 2.59
CA ASP A 215 13.42 20.79 3.44
C ASP A 215 13.68 22.31 3.26
N ASN A 216 13.20 22.89 2.14
CA ASN A 216 13.34 24.30 1.79
C ASN A 216 12.14 25.17 2.22
N GLY A 217 11.13 24.62 2.90
CA GLY A 217 9.91 25.36 3.24
C GLY A 217 8.83 25.35 2.15
N GLU A 218 9.10 24.78 0.97
CA GLU A 218 8.14 24.69 -0.12
C GLU A 218 7.09 23.60 0.12
N GLN A 219 5.82 23.92 -0.13
CA GLN A 219 4.75 22.93 -0.13
C GLN A 219 4.99 21.95 -1.30
N LEU A 220 5.16 20.66 -0.98
CA LEU A 220 5.31 19.60 -1.98
C LEU A 220 3.95 19.10 -2.51
N HIS A 221 2.85 19.75 -2.11
CA HIS A 221 1.50 19.43 -2.55
C HIS A 221 1.20 20.13 -3.84
N PHE A 222 0.69 19.36 -4.79
CA PHE A 222 -0.07 19.97 -5.85
C PHE A 222 -1.46 20.32 -5.32
N THR A 223 -1.76 21.61 -5.29
CA THR A 223 -3.11 22.11 -5.01
C THR A 223 -3.79 22.34 -6.35
N PRO A 224 -4.84 21.58 -6.70
CA PRO A 224 -5.55 21.81 -7.94
C PRO A 224 -6.10 23.23 -8.01
N THR A 225 -5.75 23.94 -9.08
CA THR A 225 -6.30 25.26 -9.37
C THR A 225 -7.65 25.11 -10.07
N GLU A 226 -8.65 25.87 -9.63
CA GLU A 226 -9.93 26.00 -10.34
C GLU A 226 -9.84 27.19 -11.30
N ALA A 227 -10.21 26.99 -12.56
CA ALA A 227 -10.26 28.04 -13.56
C ALA A 227 -11.48 27.87 -14.50
N THR A 228 -11.72 28.84 -15.37
CA THR A 228 -12.66 28.71 -16.50
C THR A 228 -11.87 28.77 -17.81
N HIS A 229 -12.45 28.28 -18.90
CA HIS A 229 -11.83 28.38 -20.22
C HIS A 229 -11.46 29.83 -20.56
N ASP A 230 -12.41 30.75 -20.39
CA ASP A 230 -12.21 32.17 -20.67
C ASP A 230 -11.16 32.81 -19.76
N GLY A 231 -11.11 32.39 -18.48
CA GLY A 231 -10.09 32.82 -17.53
C GLY A 231 -8.68 32.41 -17.97
N LEU A 232 -8.50 31.12 -18.29
CA LEU A 232 -7.21 30.60 -18.78
C LEU A 232 -6.76 31.31 -20.07
N VAL A 233 -7.68 31.52 -21.01
CA VAL A 233 -7.37 32.22 -22.26
C VAL A 233 -6.97 33.68 -21.99
N THR A 234 -7.62 34.35 -21.04
CA THR A 234 -7.27 35.71 -20.61
C THR A 234 -5.88 35.75 -19.96
N ASP A 235 -5.54 34.72 -19.19
CA ASP A 235 -4.23 34.54 -18.55
C ASP A 235 -3.13 34.10 -19.54
N GLY A 236 -3.44 33.99 -20.84
CA GLY A 236 -2.49 33.72 -21.91
C GLY A 236 -2.32 32.24 -22.26
N TYR A 237 -3.06 31.34 -21.61
CA TYR A 237 -3.04 29.91 -21.93
C TYR A 237 -3.70 29.64 -23.29
N LYS A 238 -3.04 28.85 -24.13
CA LYS A 238 -3.58 28.40 -25.42
C LYS A 238 -4.07 26.97 -25.32
N LEU A 239 -5.33 26.74 -25.68
CA LEU A 239 -5.85 25.38 -25.82
C LEU A 239 -5.16 24.70 -27.01
N THR A 240 -4.50 23.57 -26.76
CA THR A 240 -3.69 22.85 -27.75
C THR A 240 -4.24 21.48 -28.10
N HIS A 241 -4.98 20.84 -27.21
CA HIS A 241 -5.56 19.52 -27.46
C HIS A 241 -6.75 19.27 -26.51
N THR A 242 -7.76 18.56 -26.98
CA THR A 242 -8.92 18.15 -26.16
C THR A 242 -9.26 16.69 -26.44
N THR A 243 -9.54 15.93 -25.39
CA THR A 243 -9.79 14.49 -25.47
C THR A 243 -10.71 14.04 -24.33
N GLY A 244 -11.95 13.73 -24.68
CA GLY A 244 -13.01 13.48 -23.70
C GLY A 244 -13.20 14.69 -22.78
N GLU A 245 -13.08 14.47 -21.48
CA GLU A 245 -13.22 15.49 -20.42
C GLU A 245 -11.91 16.27 -20.17
N PHE A 246 -10.81 15.90 -20.83
CA PHE A 246 -9.50 16.50 -20.61
C PHE A 246 -9.14 17.52 -21.68
N ALA A 247 -8.57 18.64 -21.25
CA ALA A 247 -8.05 19.70 -22.10
C ALA A 247 -6.59 19.99 -21.76
N LYS A 248 -5.75 20.13 -22.79
CA LYS A 248 -4.34 20.49 -22.69
C LYS A 248 -4.16 21.95 -23.06
N TYR A 249 -3.67 22.73 -22.11
CA TYR A 249 -3.33 24.13 -22.32
C TYR A 249 -1.81 24.32 -22.31
N THR A 250 -1.32 25.31 -23.05
CA THR A 250 0.09 25.68 -23.08
C THR A 250 0.24 27.16 -22.76
N LEU A 251 1.11 27.48 -21.80
CA LEU A 251 1.53 28.85 -21.46
C LEU A 251 3.06 28.90 -21.55
N ASP A 252 3.61 29.84 -22.33
CA ASP A 252 5.07 30.03 -22.50
C ASP A 252 5.87 28.75 -22.84
N GLY A 253 5.23 27.80 -23.54
CA GLY A 253 5.83 26.53 -23.92
C GLY A 253 5.70 25.42 -22.87
N GLU A 254 5.17 25.71 -21.69
CA GLU A 254 4.85 24.71 -20.66
C GLU A 254 3.42 24.18 -20.82
N ALA A 255 3.28 22.86 -20.84
CA ALA A 255 2.00 22.19 -21.00
C ALA A 255 1.36 21.86 -19.64
N SER A 256 0.09 22.19 -19.48
CA SER A 256 -0.76 21.84 -18.35
C SER A 256 -1.98 21.06 -18.84
N TRP A 257 -2.45 20.12 -18.02
CA TRP A 257 -3.64 19.33 -18.29
C TRP A 257 -4.74 19.70 -17.30
N TRP A 258 -5.97 19.75 -17.78
CA TRP A 258 -7.13 20.19 -17.03
C TRP A 258 -8.29 19.24 -17.28
N ILE A 259 -9.11 18.97 -16.27
CA ILE A 259 -10.36 18.22 -16.40
C ILE A 259 -11.55 19.19 -16.36
N THR A 260 -12.53 18.96 -17.23
CA THR A 260 -13.73 19.80 -17.35
C THR A 260 -14.88 19.22 -16.53
N ASP A 261 -15.48 20.03 -15.67
CA ASP A 261 -16.62 19.67 -14.83
C ASP A 261 -17.62 20.85 -14.75
N ASP A 262 -18.80 20.70 -15.36
CA ASP A 262 -19.92 21.68 -15.33
C ASP A 262 -19.56 23.17 -15.56
N ASN A 263 -18.59 23.45 -16.45
CA ASN A 263 -17.98 24.76 -16.82
C ASN A 263 -16.76 25.23 -16.02
N LYS A 264 -16.31 24.42 -15.06
CA LYS A 264 -15.05 24.65 -14.34
C LYS A 264 -13.97 23.72 -14.90
N LEU A 265 -12.74 24.21 -14.88
CA LEU A 265 -11.54 23.45 -15.21
C LEU A 265 -10.74 23.27 -13.92
N TRP A 266 -10.37 22.03 -13.65
CA TRP A 266 -9.49 21.69 -12.54
C TRP A 266 -8.14 21.26 -13.06
N GLU A 267 -7.09 21.87 -12.54
CA GLU A 267 -5.73 21.53 -12.92
C GLU A 267 -5.40 20.09 -12.49
N CYS A 268 -4.78 19.34 -13.40
CA CYS A 268 -4.41 17.95 -13.20
C CYS A 268 -2.89 17.82 -13.15
N GLN A 269 -2.41 16.86 -12.36
CA GLN A 269 -1.04 16.40 -12.51
C GLN A 269 -0.94 15.44 -13.70
N TRP A 270 0.21 15.37 -14.35
CA TRP A 270 0.42 14.48 -15.48
C TRP A 270 1.85 13.95 -15.52
N GLN A 271 1.99 12.74 -16.05
CA GLN A 271 3.26 12.07 -16.23
C GLN A 271 3.30 11.37 -17.59
N ASN A 272 4.37 11.59 -18.35
CA ASN A 272 4.71 10.76 -19.51
C ASN A 272 5.98 9.93 -19.21
N ALA A 273 6.56 9.29 -20.22
CA ALA A 273 7.74 8.44 -20.04
C ALA A 273 8.96 9.16 -19.43
N SER A 274 9.07 10.48 -19.59
CA SER A 274 10.27 11.25 -19.23
C SER A 274 10.02 12.50 -18.38
N LEU A 275 8.79 12.97 -18.27
CA LEU A 275 8.42 14.22 -17.61
C LEU A 275 7.23 14.03 -16.67
N VAL A 276 7.25 14.74 -15.55
CA VAL A 276 6.14 14.93 -14.62
C VAL A 276 5.84 16.42 -14.54
N ASN A 277 4.60 16.82 -14.86
CA ASN A 277 4.19 18.23 -14.95
C ASN A 277 5.17 19.10 -15.74
N GLY A 278 5.66 18.59 -16.88
CA GLY A 278 6.62 19.29 -17.74
C GLY A 278 8.08 19.23 -17.29
N LYS A 279 8.39 18.68 -16.11
CA LYS A 279 9.76 18.63 -15.54
C LYS A 279 10.33 17.20 -15.52
N PRO A 280 11.61 16.99 -15.90
CA PRO A 280 12.22 15.66 -15.90
C PRO A 280 12.37 15.05 -14.49
N ASP A 281 12.63 15.87 -13.47
CA ASP A 281 12.73 15.44 -12.07
C ASP A 281 11.47 15.79 -11.24
N GLY A 282 10.32 15.97 -11.91
CA GLY A 282 9.07 16.30 -11.24
C GLY A 282 8.58 15.13 -10.37
N LEU A 283 8.03 15.45 -9.21
CA LEU A 283 7.42 14.47 -8.30
C LEU A 283 5.90 14.59 -8.35
N LEU A 284 5.23 13.43 -8.42
CA LEU A 284 3.78 13.34 -8.43
C LEU A 284 3.30 12.90 -7.05
N TYR A 285 2.49 13.73 -6.39
CA TYR A 285 1.97 13.47 -5.04
C TYR A 285 0.45 13.56 -5.02
N PRO A 286 -0.25 12.57 -5.61
CA PRO A 286 -1.70 12.51 -5.61
C PRO A 286 -2.20 12.04 -4.23
N VAL A 287 -2.15 12.93 -3.25
CA VAL A 287 -2.64 12.65 -1.89
C VAL A 287 -4.04 13.20 -1.76
N GLY A 288 -5.00 12.31 -1.48
CA GLY A 288 -6.37 12.72 -1.22
C GLY A 288 -6.48 13.53 0.07
N ARG A 289 -7.51 14.37 0.17
CA ARG A 289 -7.77 15.18 1.37
C ARG A 289 -9.26 15.23 1.68
N ILE A 290 -9.59 15.61 2.90
CA ILE A 290 -10.96 15.91 3.27
C ILE A 290 -11.20 17.37 2.92
N LYS A 291 -12.13 17.62 1.99
CA LYS A 291 -12.43 18.96 1.45
C LYS A 291 -13.45 19.68 2.33
N ALA A 292 -14.39 18.94 2.92
CA ALA A 292 -15.38 19.47 3.84
C ALA A 292 -15.77 18.39 4.85
N ILE A 293 -16.08 18.80 6.09
CA ILE A 293 -16.54 17.92 7.15
C ILE A 293 -18.00 18.26 7.45
N GLY A 294 -18.87 17.26 7.37
CA GLY A 294 -20.30 17.46 7.58
C GLY A 294 -20.64 17.98 8.98
N GLY A 295 -21.52 18.99 9.02
CA GLY A 295 -21.97 19.62 10.26
C GLY A 295 -20.91 20.52 10.93
N MET A 296 -19.96 21.06 10.16
CA MET A 296 -18.96 22.03 10.62
C MET A 296 -18.86 23.18 9.62
N SER A 297 -18.56 24.38 10.10
CA SER A 297 -18.17 25.51 9.24
C SER A 297 -16.78 25.25 8.65
N ASP A 298 -16.40 25.97 7.58
CA ASP A 298 -15.07 25.81 6.98
C ASP A 298 -13.94 26.18 7.96
N GLU A 299 -14.16 27.19 8.81
CA GLU A 299 -13.23 27.60 9.87
C GLU A 299 -13.06 26.51 10.93
N ASP A 300 -14.17 25.94 11.42
CA ASP A 300 -14.13 24.86 12.41
C ASP A 300 -13.52 23.58 11.80
N ALA A 301 -13.80 23.30 10.53
CA ALA A 301 -13.28 22.14 9.84
C ALA A 301 -11.76 22.23 9.61
N ALA A 302 -11.25 23.45 9.37
CA ALA A 302 -9.81 23.71 9.30
C ALA A 302 -9.15 23.52 10.68
N ALA A 303 -9.72 24.10 11.73
CA ALA A 303 -9.26 23.91 13.12
C ALA A 303 -9.29 22.42 13.56
N GLY A 304 -10.16 21.64 12.94
CA GLY A 304 -10.25 20.19 13.09
C GLY A 304 -11.28 19.75 14.12
N THR A 305 -11.68 18.48 14.06
CA THR A 305 -12.73 17.92 14.91
C THR A 305 -12.33 17.74 16.38
N GLY A 306 -11.03 17.85 16.69
CA GLY A 306 -10.45 17.33 17.93
C GLY A 306 -10.51 15.80 18.04
N SER A 307 -10.21 15.27 19.22
CA SER A 307 -10.17 13.83 19.48
C SER A 307 -11.51 13.14 19.19
N LEU A 308 -11.48 12.10 18.37
CA LEU A 308 -12.62 11.27 18.04
C LEU A 308 -12.42 9.83 18.52
N GLY A 309 -13.47 9.20 19.06
CA GLY A 309 -13.49 7.75 19.20
C GLY A 309 -13.67 7.05 17.84
N PRO A 310 -13.44 5.73 17.72
CA PRO A 310 -13.56 5.01 16.45
C PRO A 310 -14.92 5.18 15.77
N VAL A 311 -16.02 5.14 16.55
CA VAL A 311 -17.38 5.32 16.03
C VAL A 311 -17.62 6.77 15.61
N GLY A 312 -17.12 7.74 16.38
CA GLY A 312 -17.24 9.17 16.05
C GLY A 312 -16.45 9.54 14.79
N PHE A 313 -15.27 8.95 14.62
CA PHE A 313 -14.46 9.09 13.40
C PHE A 313 -15.23 8.58 12.18
N LEU A 314 -15.78 7.37 12.24
CA LEU A 314 -16.57 6.81 11.16
C LEU A 314 -17.84 7.63 10.88
N ALA A 315 -18.54 8.10 11.92
CA ALA A 315 -19.75 8.91 11.77
C ALA A 315 -19.47 10.25 11.08
N ARG A 316 -18.34 10.90 11.39
CA ARG A 316 -17.92 12.13 10.69
C ARG A 316 -17.52 11.84 9.25
N LEU A 317 -16.80 10.75 9.02
CA LEU A 317 -16.38 10.35 7.68
C LEU A 317 -17.58 9.98 6.79
N THR A 318 -18.63 9.39 7.35
CA THR A 318 -19.85 8.97 6.63
C THR A 318 -20.95 10.02 6.60
N HIS A 319 -20.72 11.24 7.09
CA HIS A 319 -21.75 12.28 7.04
C HIS A 319 -22.11 12.64 5.58
N PRO A 320 -23.40 12.83 5.23
CA PRO A 320 -23.82 13.16 3.86
C PRO A 320 -23.15 14.40 3.27
N ASP A 321 -22.79 15.37 4.10
CA ASP A 321 -22.12 16.61 3.71
C ASP A 321 -20.59 16.55 3.75
N THR A 322 -20.01 15.46 4.28
CA THR A 322 -18.56 15.26 4.20
C THR A 322 -18.15 15.05 2.75
N ARG A 323 -17.10 15.74 2.31
CA ARG A 323 -16.55 15.65 0.95
C ARG A 323 -15.09 15.24 1.03
N ILE A 324 -14.74 14.19 0.30
CA ILE A 324 -13.39 13.64 0.24
C ILE A 324 -12.90 13.81 -1.19
N GLU A 325 -11.78 14.51 -1.35
CA GLU A 325 -11.08 14.65 -2.61
C GLU A 325 -10.12 13.48 -2.77
N GLN A 326 -10.33 12.68 -3.81
CA GLN A 326 -9.50 11.55 -4.17
C GLN A 326 -8.81 11.81 -5.51
N TRP A 327 -7.75 11.05 -5.77
CA TRP A 327 -7.02 11.16 -7.02
C TRP A 327 -7.29 9.95 -7.91
N HIS A 328 -7.84 10.22 -9.09
CA HIS A 328 -8.04 9.23 -10.13
C HIS A 328 -6.95 9.36 -11.20
N LYS A 329 -6.78 8.31 -11.99
CA LYS A 329 -5.86 8.29 -13.12
C LYS A 329 -6.59 7.96 -14.41
N ALA A 330 -6.26 8.68 -15.48
CA ALA A 330 -6.65 8.38 -16.85
C ALA A 330 -5.40 8.29 -17.72
N LYS A 331 -5.46 7.46 -18.76
CA LYS A 331 -4.42 7.41 -19.79
C LYS A 331 -4.94 8.09 -21.03
N VAL A 332 -4.17 9.03 -21.54
CA VAL A 332 -4.51 9.85 -22.68
C VAL A 332 -3.37 9.76 -23.68
N VAL A 333 -3.69 9.73 -24.97
CA VAL A 333 -2.71 9.80 -26.04
C VAL A 333 -2.88 11.17 -26.69
N ASP A 334 -1.83 11.97 -26.72
CA ASP A 334 -1.87 13.26 -27.40
C ASP A 334 -1.73 13.11 -28.92
N GLU A 335 -1.89 14.21 -29.66
CA GLU A 335 -1.76 14.25 -31.13
C GLU A 335 -0.39 13.79 -31.64
N ALA A 336 0.66 13.86 -30.80
CA ALA A 336 2.00 13.39 -31.12
C ALA A 336 2.18 11.88 -30.87
N GLY A 337 1.12 11.18 -30.41
CA GLY A 337 1.16 9.76 -30.10
C GLY A 337 1.80 9.44 -28.74
N VAL A 338 2.08 10.45 -27.91
CA VAL A 338 2.70 10.26 -26.60
C VAL A 338 1.65 9.86 -25.58
N MET A 339 1.82 8.68 -24.98
CA MET A 339 0.97 8.24 -23.87
C MET A 339 1.31 9.05 -22.62
N THR A 340 0.32 9.79 -22.14
CA THR A 340 0.38 10.60 -20.91
C THR A 340 -0.62 10.04 -19.90
N THR A 341 -0.16 9.80 -18.67
CA THR A 341 -1.02 9.46 -17.55
C THR A 341 -1.41 10.75 -16.84
N ILE A 342 -2.69 11.07 -16.82
CA ILE A 342 -3.26 12.24 -16.14
C ILE A 342 -3.81 11.78 -14.79
N HIS A 343 -3.41 12.47 -13.73
CA HIS A 343 -3.91 12.33 -12.37
C HIS A 343 -4.78 13.54 -12.05
N TYR A 344 -6.05 13.30 -11.71
CA TYR A 344 -7.02 14.37 -11.52
C TYR A 344 -7.79 14.18 -10.20
N PRO A 345 -8.13 15.29 -9.53
CA PRO A 345 -8.94 15.24 -8.32
C PRO A 345 -10.38 14.89 -8.69
N LYS A 346 -11.01 14.05 -7.87
CA LYS A 346 -12.44 13.75 -7.93
C LYS A 346 -13.01 13.87 -6.53
N THR A 347 -14.03 14.70 -6.38
CA THR A 347 -14.73 14.82 -5.11
C THR A 347 -15.76 13.71 -4.99
N VAL A 348 -15.69 12.96 -3.89
CA VAL A 348 -16.61 11.88 -3.55
C VAL A 348 -17.28 12.21 -2.22
N SER A 349 -18.55 11.86 -2.07
CA SER A 349 -19.23 12.01 -0.77
C SER A 349 -18.65 11.03 0.24
N GLY A 350 -18.58 11.43 1.51
CA GLY A 350 -18.14 10.55 2.59
C GLY A 350 -18.98 9.26 2.69
N THR A 351 -20.27 9.36 2.39
CA THR A 351 -21.17 8.20 2.31
C THR A 351 -20.82 7.23 1.19
N ASP A 352 -20.42 7.73 0.02
CA ASP A 352 -20.10 6.86 -1.13
C ASP A 352 -18.74 6.20 -0.94
N GLN A 353 -17.80 6.87 -0.25
CA GLN A 353 -16.51 6.29 0.07
C GLN A 353 -16.61 5.04 0.96
N MET A 354 -17.67 4.97 1.78
CA MET A 354 -17.93 3.88 2.72
C MET A 354 -18.96 2.88 2.21
N LYS A 355 -19.34 2.94 0.93
CA LYS A 355 -20.25 2.00 0.28
C LYS A 355 -19.52 1.23 -0.83
N PRO A 356 -19.88 -0.04 -1.06
CA PRO A 356 -19.42 -0.75 -2.26
C PRO A 356 -19.92 -0.03 -3.52
N GLY A 357 -19.09 0.09 -4.55
CA GLY A 357 -19.54 0.73 -5.80
C GLY A 357 -18.54 1.63 -6.52
N VAL A 358 -17.42 1.98 -5.87
CA VAL A 358 -16.45 2.96 -6.37
C VAL A 358 -15.63 2.39 -7.53
N LYS A 359 -15.25 1.12 -7.44
CA LYS A 359 -14.52 0.33 -8.44
C LYS A 359 -15.34 -0.85 -8.93
N PHE A 360 -15.95 -1.61 -8.01
CA PHE A 360 -16.86 -2.69 -8.36
C PHE A 360 -18.26 -2.13 -8.36
N LYS A 361 -18.87 -1.93 -9.53
CA LYS A 361 -20.25 -1.47 -9.59
C LYS A 361 -21.13 -2.55 -8.93
N VAL A 362 -22.02 -2.14 -8.02
CA VAL A 362 -22.95 -3.02 -7.27
C VAL A 362 -24.40 -2.53 -7.39
N LYS A 363 -24.71 -1.74 -8.44
CA LYS A 363 -25.99 -1.04 -8.58
C LYS A 363 -27.09 -1.96 -9.13
N THR A 364 -26.74 -2.87 -10.04
CA THR A 364 -27.68 -3.82 -10.65
C THR A 364 -27.61 -5.22 -10.02
N GLY A 365 -28.63 -6.06 -10.27
CA GLY A 365 -28.66 -7.44 -9.76
C GLY A 365 -27.50 -8.31 -10.28
N TRP A 366 -27.11 -8.12 -11.54
CA TRP A 366 -25.98 -8.82 -12.16
C TRP A 366 -24.63 -8.36 -11.61
N GLU A 367 -24.50 -7.06 -11.37
CA GLU A 367 -23.34 -6.46 -10.71
C GLU A 367 -23.15 -7.00 -9.28
N LYS A 368 -24.24 -7.19 -8.53
CA LYS A 368 -24.22 -7.83 -7.20
C LYS A 368 -23.74 -9.28 -7.25
N LEU A 369 -24.22 -10.06 -8.22
CA LEU A 369 -23.77 -11.45 -8.41
C LEU A 369 -22.29 -11.52 -8.79
N ASN A 370 -21.82 -10.65 -9.69
CA ASN A 370 -20.42 -10.59 -10.07
C ASN A 370 -19.53 -10.19 -8.88
N PHE A 371 -19.98 -9.24 -8.07
CA PHE A 371 -19.30 -8.84 -6.84
C PHE A 371 -19.19 -10.00 -5.85
N VAL A 372 -20.27 -10.76 -5.62
CA VAL A 372 -20.23 -11.95 -4.74
C VAL A 372 -19.32 -13.04 -5.30
N SER A 373 -19.34 -13.29 -6.62
CA SER A 373 -18.44 -14.23 -7.26
C SER A 373 -16.97 -13.84 -7.08
N LEU A 374 -16.66 -12.54 -7.17
CA LEU A 374 -15.30 -12.02 -6.97
C LEU A 374 -14.85 -12.09 -5.50
N MET A 375 -15.78 -12.05 -4.54
CA MET A 375 -15.48 -12.22 -3.12
C MET A 375 -15.30 -13.71 -2.73
N LEU A 376 -15.84 -14.63 -3.52
CA LEU A 376 -15.74 -16.08 -3.31
C LEU A 376 -14.54 -16.72 -4.04
N ALA A 377 -14.10 -16.11 -5.14
CA ALA A 377 -12.90 -16.50 -5.89
C ALA A 377 -11.63 -15.97 -5.22
#